data_AF-A0A330LGG5-F1
#
_entry.id   AF-A0A330LGG5-F1
#
_cell.length_a   1.000
_cell.length_b   1.000
_cell.length_c   1.000
_cell.angle_alpha   90.00
_cell.angle_beta   90.00
_cell.angle_gamma   90.00
#
_symmetry.space_group_name_H-M   'P 1'
#
loop_
_entity.id
_entity.type
_entity.pdbx_description
1 polymer ?
#
loop_
_entity_poly.entity_id
_entity_poly.type
_entity_poly.pdbx_seq_one_letter_code
_entity_poly.pdbx_strand_id
1 'polypeptide(L)'
;MPESDVPEPTLNDVAAEAYERGLALRKAGLFKQSIEQFQKAVNDPVFALKAYAQIGLSQKSCDRYADAVAAFRNALKSPGASTKDIVQILYVLGRTLESLDRIAEALEAYRWLRREDPLYRDVGERIDALSMRRTQAEPRSTQNNPKAETRQQLHAWQNLLRNVK
;
A
#
# COMPACT_ATOMS: atom_id res chain seq x y z
N MET A 1 46.63 -19.82 13.28
CA MET A 1 45.36 -19.88 12.53
C MET A 1 44.68 -18.55 12.76
N PRO A 2 44.48 -17.68 11.75
CA PRO A 2 43.68 -16.49 11.98
C PRO A 2 42.21 -16.91 12.04
N GLU A 3 41.51 -16.47 13.07
CA GLU A 3 40.04 -16.52 13.13
C GLU A 3 39.49 -15.91 11.85
N SER A 4 38.58 -16.64 11.21
CA SER A 4 37.82 -16.15 10.07
C SER A 4 37.00 -14.95 10.54
N ASP A 5 37.49 -13.75 10.25
CA ASP A 5 36.82 -12.48 10.47
C ASP A 5 35.63 -12.42 9.51
N VAL A 6 34.53 -13.08 9.88
CA VAL A 6 33.26 -12.95 9.19
C VAL A 6 32.76 -11.56 9.56
N PRO A 7 32.72 -10.60 8.62
CA PRO A 7 32.32 -9.23 8.96
C PRO A 7 30.92 -9.28 9.58
N GLU A 8 30.73 -8.58 10.69
CA GLU A 8 29.40 -8.46 11.30
C GLU A 8 28.42 -7.94 10.24
N PRO A 9 27.26 -8.60 10.07
CA PRO A 9 26.31 -8.21 9.04
C PRO A 9 25.90 -6.76 9.29
N THR A 10 26.08 -5.91 8.28
CA THR A 10 25.67 -4.51 8.41
C THR A 10 24.14 -4.46 8.51
N LEU A 11 23.59 -3.39 9.08
CA LEU A 11 22.14 -3.17 9.14
C LEU A 11 21.45 -3.36 7.76
N ASN A 12 22.16 -3.00 6.69
CA ASN A 12 21.71 -3.17 5.32
C ASN A 12 21.67 -4.64 4.88
N ASP A 13 22.65 -5.46 5.30
CA ASP A 13 22.68 -6.90 4.99
C ASP A 13 21.54 -7.65 5.70
N VAL A 14 21.26 -7.29 6.95
CA VAL A 14 20.14 -7.88 7.72
C VAL A 14 18.79 -7.52 7.09
N ALA A 15 18.62 -6.28 6.63
CA ALA A 15 17.39 -5.85 5.97
C ALA A 15 17.20 -6.52 4.60
N ALA A 16 18.27 -6.64 3.81
CA ALA A 16 18.25 -7.33 2.53
C ALA A 16 17.91 -8.82 2.69
N GLU A 17 18.55 -9.52 3.63
CA GLU A 17 18.28 -10.93 3.89
C GLU A 17 16.82 -11.14 4.35
N ALA A 18 16.35 -10.31 5.28
CA ALA A 18 14.97 -10.38 5.75
C ALA A 18 13.97 -10.11 4.61
N TYR A 19 14.27 -9.17 3.72
CA TYR A 19 13.43 -8.88 2.56
C TYR A 19 13.36 -10.09 1.60
N GLU A 20 14.51 -10.68 1.23
CA GLU A 20 14.55 -11.84 0.35
C GLU A 20 13.85 -13.07 0.96
N ARG A 21 14.08 -13.32 2.26
CA ARG A 21 13.38 -14.38 2.99
C ARG A 21 11.87 -14.15 3.02
N GLY A 22 11.45 -12.90 3.24
CA GLY A 22 10.04 -12.52 3.17
C GLY A 22 9.43 -12.80 1.80
N LEU A 23 10.15 -12.49 0.70
CA LEU A 23 9.69 -12.80 -0.66
C LEU A 23 9.52 -14.31 -0.88
N ALA A 24 10.47 -15.11 -0.42
CA ALA A 24 10.40 -16.57 -0.52
C ALA A 24 9.19 -17.14 0.25
N LEU A 25 8.98 -16.69 1.51
CA LEU A 25 7.84 -17.10 2.33
C LEU A 25 6.50 -16.70 1.70
N ARG A 26 6.41 -15.49 1.13
CA ARG A 26 5.19 -15.02 0.46
C ARG A 26 4.86 -15.87 -0.77
N LYS A 27 5.87 -16.22 -1.58
CA LYS A 27 5.72 -17.12 -2.73
C LYS A 27 5.26 -18.52 -2.31
N ALA A 28 5.69 -18.98 -1.14
CA ALA A 28 5.27 -20.25 -0.54
C ALA A 28 3.87 -20.18 0.14
N GLY A 29 3.17 -19.04 0.11
CA GLY A 29 1.87 -18.86 0.75
C GLY A 29 1.92 -18.68 2.27
N LEU A 30 3.12 -18.61 2.86
CA LEU A 30 3.32 -18.42 4.31
C LEU A 30 3.23 -16.94 4.68
N PHE A 31 2.06 -16.33 4.44
CA PHE A 31 1.87 -14.88 4.49
C PHE A 31 2.15 -14.24 5.86
N LYS A 32 1.82 -14.92 6.97
CA LYS A 32 2.10 -14.40 8.32
C LYS A 32 3.61 -14.31 8.57
N GLN A 33 4.34 -15.37 8.24
CA GLN A 33 5.79 -15.41 8.40
C GLN A 33 6.49 -14.43 7.44
N SER A 34 5.97 -14.24 6.23
CA SER A 34 6.52 -13.24 5.31
C SER A 34 6.37 -11.83 5.87
N ILE A 35 5.23 -11.51 6.50
CA ILE A 35 5.02 -10.21 7.17
C ILE A 35 6.06 -9.98 8.26
N GLU A 36 6.35 -10.97 9.09
CA GLU A 36 7.38 -10.86 10.15
C GLU A 36 8.76 -10.55 9.57
N GLN A 37 9.14 -11.17 8.44
CA GLN A 37 10.43 -10.86 7.81
C GLN A 37 10.44 -9.46 7.18
N PHE A 38 9.37 -9.08 6.49
CA PHE A 38 9.28 -7.73 5.95
C PHE A 38 9.26 -6.65 7.04
N GLN A 39 8.69 -6.92 8.22
CA GLN A 39 8.74 -6.02 9.38
C GLN A 39 10.16 -5.78 9.90
N LYS A 40 11.10 -6.71 9.67
CA LYS A 40 12.52 -6.47 9.95
C LYS A 40 13.14 -5.59 8.88
N ALA A 41 12.79 -5.84 7.61
CA ALA A 41 13.31 -5.09 6.46
C ALA A 41 12.84 -3.63 6.42
N VAL A 42 11.68 -3.28 7.00
CA VAL A 42 11.20 -1.88 7.00
C VAL A 42 12.06 -0.92 7.82
N ASN A 43 12.95 -1.44 8.68
CA ASN A 43 13.86 -0.60 9.47
C ASN A 43 14.96 0.02 8.63
N ASP A 44 15.21 -0.51 7.42
CA ASP A 44 16.14 0.08 6.46
C ASP A 44 15.39 0.96 5.46
N PRO A 45 15.72 2.27 5.34
CA PRO A 45 15.07 3.18 4.39
C PRO A 45 15.09 2.72 2.93
N VAL A 46 16.12 1.98 2.50
CA VAL A 46 16.25 1.45 1.13
C VAL A 46 15.19 0.41 0.85
N PHE A 47 14.85 -0.40 1.85
CA PHE A 47 13.86 -1.48 1.73
C PHE A 47 12.48 -1.09 2.20
N ALA A 48 12.34 -0.06 3.04
CA ALA A 48 11.10 0.34 3.69
C ALA A 48 9.90 0.36 2.75
N LEU A 49 10.02 1.07 1.63
CA LEU A 49 8.94 1.16 0.64
C LEU A 49 8.50 -0.22 0.12
N LYS A 50 9.46 -1.03 -0.34
CA LYS A 50 9.20 -2.34 -0.94
C LYS A 50 8.67 -3.30 0.11
N ALA A 51 9.26 -3.31 1.30
CA ALA A 51 8.85 -4.14 2.41
C ALA A 51 7.42 -3.82 2.86
N TYR A 52 7.06 -2.55 3.05
CA TYR A 52 5.68 -2.16 3.35
C TYR A 52 4.69 -2.55 2.26
N ALA A 53 5.06 -2.41 0.97
CA ALA A 53 4.23 -2.86 -0.13
C ALA A 53 4.01 -4.40 -0.10
N GLN A 54 5.05 -5.17 0.21
CA GLN A 54 4.93 -6.63 0.35
C GLN A 54 4.13 -7.04 1.60
N ILE A 55 4.23 -6.30 2.72
CA ILE A 55 3.36 -6.48 3.89
C ILE A 55 1.90 -6.28 3.47
N GLY A 56 1.60 -5.19 2.75
CA GLY A 56 0.24 -4.91 2.29
C GLY A 56 -0.32 -6.01 1.39
N LEU A 57 0.49 -6.52 0.45
CA LEU A 57 0.12 -7.65 -0.39
C LEU A 57 -0.13 -8.93 0.43
N SER A 58 0.73 -9.22 1.41
CA SER A 58 0.62 -10.41 2.26
C SER A 58 -0.60 -10.33 3.18
N GLN A 59 -0.92 -9.15 3.72
CA GLN A 59 -2.13 -8.92 4.52
C GLN A 59 -3.39 -9.08 3.66
N LYS A 60 -3.37 -8.59 2.41
CA LYS A 60 -4.47 -8.79 1.47
C LYS A 60 -4.70 -10.28 1.17
N SER A 61 -3.63 -11.05 1.00
CA SER A 61 -3.74 -12.51 0.85
C SER A 61 -4.27 -13.24 2.09
N CYS A 62 -4.24 -12.58 3.26
CA CYS A 62 -4.87 -13.06 4.49
C CYS A 62 -6.28 -12.50 4.70
N ASP A 63 -6.89 -11.85 3.69
CA ASP A 63 -8.17 -11.13 3.80
C ASP A 63 -8.20 -10.00 4.86
N ARG A 64 -7.02 -9.54 5.30
CA ARG A 64 -6.86 -8.44 6.25
C ARG A 64 -6.73 -7.11 5.52
N TYR A 65 -7.80 -6.73 4.82
CA TYR A 65 -7.79 -5.57 3.91
C TYR A 65 -7.50 -4.24 4.62
N ALA A 66 -7.98 -4.04 5.86
CA ALA A 66 -7.73 -2.80 6.62
C ALA A 66 -6.23 -2.63 6.95
N ASP A 67 -5.59 -3.72 7.38
CA ASP A 67 -4.15 -3.73 7.66
C ASP A 67 -3.32 -3.57 6.38
N ALA A 68 -3.81 -4.14 5.27
CA ALA A 68 -3.20 -3.96 3.96
C ALA A 68 -3.20 -2.48 3.54
N VAL A 69 -4.33 -1.77 3.73
CA VAL A 69 -4.43 -0.33 3.48
C VAL A 69 -3.42 0.45 4.33
N ALA A 70 -3.28 0.13 5.62
CA ALA A 70 -2.31 0.78 6.49
C ALA A 70 -0.87 0.57 6.01
N ALA A 71 -0.52 -0.66 5.60
CA ALA A 71 0.81 -0.98 5.08
C ALA A 71 1.11 -0.23 3.77
N PHE A 72 0.17 -0.20 2.81
CA PHE A 72 0.37 0.57 1.57
C PHE A 72 0.50 2.08 1.83
N ARG A 73 -0.25 2.63 2.79
CA ARG A 73 -0.10 4.03 3.21
C ARG A 73 1.29 4.30 3.79
N ASN A 74 1.87 3.37 4.55
CA ASN A 74 3.24 3.50 5.05
C ASN A 74 4.29 3.38 3.92
N ALA A 75 4.04 2.52 2.93
CA ALA A 75 4.89 2.44 1.73
C ALA A 75 4.94 3.79 1.00
N LEU A 76 3.79 4.45 0.83
CA LEU A 76 3.70 5.78 0.19
C LEU A 76 4.36 6.91 1.00
N LYS A 77 4.59 6.72 2.30
CA LYS A 77 5.34 7.68 3.15
C LYS A 77 6.85 7.43 3.13
N SER A 78 7.28 6.30 2.59
CA SER A 78 8.69 5.92 2.62
C SER A 78 9.47 6.76 1.60
N PRO A 79 10.65 7.29 1.95
CA PRO A 79 11.47 8.09 1.05
C PRO A 79 12.03 7.23 -0.10
N GLY A 80 12.42 7.86 -1.20
CA GLY A 80 13.10 7.20 -2.32
C GLY A 80 12.17 6.39 -3.23
N ALA A 81 10.87 6.65 -3.19
CA ALA A 81 9.88 6.04 -4.06
C ALA A 81 10.02 6.53 -5.51
N SER A 82 10.18 5.62 -6.48
CA SER A 82 10.05 6.02 -7.88
C SER A 82 8.58 6.23 -8.24
N THR A 83 8.29 7.07 -9.23
CA THR A 83 6.92 7.24 -9.78
C THR A 83 6.28 5.91 -10.14
N LYS A 84 7.06 4.98 -10.70
CA LYS A 84 6.59 3.64 -11.06
C LYS A 84 6.15 2.83 -9.84
N ASP A 85 6.93 2.87 -8.76
CA ASP A 85 6.59 2.18 -7.51
C ASP A 85 5.31 2.78 -6.89
N ILE A 86 5.21 4.11 -6.89
CA ILE A 86 4.05 4.83 -6.36
C ILE A 86 2.79 4.45 -7.13
N VAL A 87 2.83 4.50 -8.46
CA VAL A 87 1.71 4.10 -9.35
C VAL A 87 1.26 2.67 -9.05
N GLN A 88 2.21 1.73 -8.92
CA GLN A 88 1.88 0.34 -8.59
C GLN A 88 1.23 0.22 -7.20
N ILE A 89 1.76 0.91 -6.19
CA ILE A 89 1.21 0.89 -4.83
C ILE A 89 -0.21 1.48 -4.81
N LEU A 90 -0.44 2.61 -5.49
CA LEU A 90 -1.75 3.25 -5.56
C LEU A 90 -2.80 2.37 -6.24
N TYR A 91 -2.41 1.64 -7.28
CA TYR A 91 -3.34 0.71 -7.94
C TYR A 91 -3.81 -0.37 -6.97
N VAL A 92 -2.85 -1.03 -6.30
CA VAL A 92 -3.17 -2.11 -5.37
C VAL A 92 -3.92 -1.59 -4.15
N LEU A 93 -3.57 -0.41 -3.67
CA LEU A 93 -4.30 0.28 -2.60
C LEU A 93 -5.75 0.58 -3.01
N GLY A 94 -5.98 1.12 -4.21
CA GLY A 94 -7.32 1.34 -4.75
C GLY A 94 -8.16 0.06 -4.78
N ARG A 95 -7.58 -1.04 -5.28
CA ARG A 95 -8.26 -2.36 -5.32
C ARG A 95 -8.58 -2.89 -3.92
N THR A 96 -7.69 -2.62 -2.96
CA THR A 96 -7.87 -3.02 -1.57
C THR A 96 -8.98 -2.19 -0.89
N LEU A 97 -9.05 -0.90 -1.19
CA LEU A 97 -10.11 0.00 -0.73
C LEU A 97 -11.48 -0.36 -1.33
N GLU A 98 -11.53 -0.78 -2.60
CA GLU A 98 -12.76 -1.32 -3.21
C GLU A 98 -13.26 -2.57 -2.47
N SER A 99 -12.34 -3.45 -2.05
CA SER A 99 -12.68 -4.67 -1.30
C SER A 99 -13.25 -4.35 0.09
N LEU A 100 -12.98 -3.14 0.61
CA LEU A 100 -13.53 -2.60 1.86
C LEU A 100 -14.77 -1.72 1.65
N ASP A 101 -15.27 -1.59 0.42
CA ASP A 101 -16.34 -0.64 0.04
C ASP A 101 -16.02 0.83 0.36
N ARG A 102 -14.73 1.18 0.52
CA ARG A 102 -14.27 2.56 0.79
C ARG A 102 -14.13 3.36 -0.50
N ILE A 103 -15.26 3.58 -1.17
CA ILE A 103 -15.29 4.09 -2.57
C ILE A 103 -14.70 5.47 -2.75
N ALA A 104 -14.94 6.38 -1.82
CA ALA A 104 -14.40 7.73 -1.91
C ALA A 104 -12.85 7.73 -1.93
N GLU A 105 -12.23 6.92 -1.08
CA GLU A 105 -10.77 6.82 -1.01
C GLU A 105 -10.18 6.04 -2.18
N ALA A 106 -10.85 4.97 -2.63
CA ALA A 106 -10.44 4.23 -3.83
C ALA A 106 -10.40 5.15 -5.07
N LEU A 107 -11.43 5.99 -5.25
CA LEU A 107 -11.49 6.96 -6.33
C LEU A 107 -10.36 7.98 -6.27
N GLU A 108 -10.03 8.50 -5.09
CA GLU A 108 -8.89 9.41 -4.96
C GLU A 108 -7.57 8.71 -5.33
N ALA A 109 -7.40 7.43 -4.99
CA ALA A 109 -6.21 6.67 -5.33
C ALA A 109 -6.01 6.52 -6.82
N TYR A 110 -7.08 6.12 -7.49
CA TYR A 110 -7.06 5.99 -8.94
C TYR A 110 -6.91 7.33 -9.63
N ARG A 111 -7.50 8.41 -9.13
CA ARG A 111 -7.32 9.75 -9.71
C ARG A 111 -5.89 10.23 -9.61
N TRP A 112 -5.22 10.00 -8.48
CA TRP A 112 -3.81 10.35 -8.33
C TRP A 112 -2.95 9.48 -9.23
N LEU A 113 -3.18 8.16 -9.23
CA LEU A 113 -2.53 7.25 -10.16
C LEU A 113 -2.66 7.70 -11.62
N ARG A 114 -3.88 8.05 -12.05
CA ARG A 114 -4.18 8.46 -13.43
C ARG A 114 -3.48 9.77 -13.82
N ARG A 115 -3.11 10.62 -12.87
CA ARG A 115 -2.31 11.82 -13.15
C ARG A 115 -0.86 11.48 -13.49
N GLU A 116 -0.32 10.44 -12.86
CA GLU A 116 1.05 9.96 -13.10
C GLU A 116 1.12 9.04 -14.33
N ASP A 117 0.20 8.09 -14.45
CA ASP A 117 0.11 7.15 -15.57
C ASP A 117 -1.35 6.92 -15.96
N PRO A 118 -1.87 7.67 -16.96
CA PRO A 118 -3.25 7.55 -17.41
C PRO A 118 -3.61 6.19 -18.02
N LEU A 119 -2.61 5.43 -18.50
CA LEU A 119 -2.80 4.16 -19.22
C LEU A 119 -2.47 2.96 -18.33
N TYR A 120 -2.25 3.17 -17.04
CA TYR A 120 -1.93 2.09 -16.13
C TYR A 120 -3.10 1.11 -15.95
N ARG A 121 -3.00 -0.04 -16.60
CA ARG A 121 -3.97 -1.15 -16.52
C ARG A 121 -5.39 -0.65 -16.86
N ASP A 122 -6.36 -0.97 -16.01
CA ASP A 122 -7.79 -0.63 -16.13
C ASP A 122 -8.20 0.58 -15.28
N VAL A 123 -7.26 1.50 -14.95
CA VAL A 123 -7.54 2.60 -14.01
C VAL A 123 -8.69 3.52 -14.46
N GLY A 124 -8.81 3.78 -15.76
CA GLY A 124 -9.92 4.57 -16.32
C GLY A 124 -11.27 3.91 -16.06
N GLU A 125 -11.41 2.63 -16.45
CA GLU A 125 -12.62 1.84 -16.24
C GLU A 125 -13.00 1.75 -14.76
N ARG A 126 -12.01 1.58 -13.87
CA ARG A 126 -12.23 1.56 -12.43
C ARG A 126 -12.79 2.87 -11.91
N ILE A 127 -12.25 4.01 -12.35
CA ILE A 127 -12.75 5.33 -11.95
C ILE A 127 -14.19 5.51 -12.40
N ASP A 128 -14.51 5.14 -13.64
CA ASP A 128 -15.85 5.32 -14.20
C ASP A 128 -16.86 4.44 -13.47
N ALA A 129 -16.55 3.15 -13.29
CA ALA A 129 -17.40 2.20 -12.58
C ALA A 129 -17.68 2.64 -11.13
N LEU A 130 -16.64 3.06 -10.40
CA LEU A 130 -16.78 3.52 -9.02
C LEU A 130 -17.50 4.87 -8.91
N SER A 131 -17.32 5.77 -9.89
CA SER A 131 -18.03 7.04 -9.93
C SER A 131 -19.53 6.83 -10.15
N MET A 132 -19.90 5.90 -11.05
CA MET A 132 -21.30 5.51 -11.24
C MET A 132 -21.90 4.89 -9.97
N ARG A 133 -21.18 3.96 -9.33
CA ARG A 133 -21.64 3.32 -8.09
C ARG A 133 -21.87 4.32 -6.96
N ARG A 134 -20.97 5.32 -6.82
CA ARG A 134 -21.12 6.39 -5.84
C ARG A 134 -22.36 7.25 -6.11
N THR A 135 -22.61 7.63 -7.35
CA THR A 135 -23.78 8.43 -7.72
C THR A 135 -25.09 7.65 -7.50
N GLN A 136 -25.12 6.35 -7.78
CA GLN A 136 -26.29 5.50 -7.57
C GLN A 136 -26.57 5.19 -6.09
N ALA A 137 -25.53 5.18 -5.25
CA ALA A 137 -25.66 5.04 -3.81
C ALA A 137 -26.14 6.33 -3.11
N GLU A 138 -26.21 7.46 -3.81
CA GLU A 138 -26.73 8.73 -3.30
C GLU A 138 -28.19 9.08 -3.72
N PRO A 139 -29.24 8.29 -3.41
CA PRO A 139 -30.60 8.79 -3.35
C PRO A 139 -31.14 8.88 -1.90
N ARG A 140 -31.47 10.12 -1.48
CA ARG A 140 -32.49 10.50 -0.47
C ARG A 140 -32.38 10.10 1.02
N SER A 141 -31.34 9.45 1.54
CA SER A 141 -31.22 9.24 3.01
C SER A 141 -30.16 10.15 3.65
N THR A 142 -30.59 11.34 4.04
CA THR A 142 -29.93 12.16 5.07
C THR A 142 -29.95 11.44 6.43
N GLN A 143 -28.97 11.79 7.26
CA GLN A 143 -28.85 11.46 8.69
C GLN A 143 -28.41 10.03 9.06
N ASN A 144 -27.13 9.75 8.85
CA ASN A 144 -26.28 9.35 9.97
C ASN A 144 -24.93 10.04 9.76
N ASN A 145 -24.16 10.26 10.82
CA ASN A 145 -23.00 11.15 10.81
C ASN A 145 -21.62 10.42 10.71
N PRO A 146 -21.34 9.53 9.72
CA PRO A 146 -19.96 9.13 9.40
C PRO A 146 -19.28 10.15 8.47
N LYS A 147 -20.01 11.14 7.93
CA LYS A 147 -19.50 12.13 6.94
C LYS A 147 -18.31 12.94 7.45
N ALA A 148 -18.23 13.24 8.75
CA ALA A 148 -17.11 13.99 9.32
C ALA A 148 -15.82 13.15 9.35
N GLU A 149 -15.91 11.90 9.81
CA GLU A 149 -14.78 10.95 9.83
C GLU A 149 -14.31 10.62 8.42
N THR A 150 -15.22 10.39 7.47
CA THR A 150 -14.84 10.13 6.08
C THR A 150 -14.17 11.34 5.45
N ARG A 151 -14.62 12.58 5.74
CA ARG A 151 -13.96 13.81 5.27
C ARG A 151 -12.58 14.00 5.87
N GLN A 152 -12.42 13.79 7.19
CA GLN A 152 -11.13 13.88 7.84
C GLN A 152 -10.14 12.85 7.30
N GLN A 153 -10.58 11.60 7.13
CA GLN A 153 -9.78 10.55 6.51
C GLN A 153 -9.41 10.91 5.06
N LEU A 154 -10.35 11.45 4.28
CA LEU A 154 -10.09 11.89 2.90
C LEU A 154 -9.08 13.03 2.84
N HIS A 155 -9.20 14.03 3.71
CA HIS A 155 -8.26 15.15 3.78
C HIS A 155 -6.86 14.68 4.20
N ALA A 156 -6.76 13.84 5.23
CA ALA A 156 -5.49 13.23 5.62
C ALA A 156 -4.86 12.44 4.47
N TRP A 157 -5.70 11.79 3.67
CA TRP A 157 -5.27 10.99 2.53
C TRP A 157 -4.81 11.85 1.35
N GLN A 158 -5.52 12.94 1.04
CA GLN A 158 -5.10 13.92 0.04
C GLN A 158 -3.77 14.59 0.43
N ASN A 159 -3.59 14.91 1.71
CA ASN A 159 -2.33 15.45 2.22
C ASN A 159 -1.19 14.45 2.10
N LEU A 160 -1.45 13.17 2.43
CA LEU A 160 -0.49 12.10 2.22
C LEU A 160 -0.05 12.06 0.75
N LEU A 161 -1.01 11.95 -0.18
CA LEU A 161 -0.73 11.88 -1.61
C LEU A 161 -0.02 13.10 -2.17
N ARG A 162 -0.30 14.30 -1.65
CA ARG A 162 0.40 15.52 -2.05
C ARG A 162 1.88 15.51 -1.65
N ASN A 163 2.21 14.80 -0.58
CA ASN A 163 3.56 14.72 -0.02
C ASN A 163 4.36 13.52 -0.54
N VAL A 164 3.73 12.62 -1.29
CA VAL A 164 4.44 11.58 -2.04
C VAL A 164 5.14 12.27 -3.22
N LYS A 165 6.45 12.45 -3.13
CA LYS A 165 7.31 13.05 -4.16
C LYS A 165 8.52 12.15 -4.43
#